data_AF-A0A9P0DVL1-F1
#
_entry.id   AF-A0A9P0DVL1-F1
#
_cell.length_a   1.000
_cell.length_b   1.000
_cell.length_c   1.000
_cell.angle_alpha   90.00
_cell.angle_beta   90.00
_cell.angle_gamma   90.00
#
_symmetry.space_group_name_H-M   'P 1'
#
loop_
_entity.id
_entity.type
_entity.pdbx_description
1 polymer ?
#
loop_
_entity_poly.entity_id
_entity_poly.type
_entity_poly.pdbx_seq_one_letter_code
_entity_poly.pdbx_strand_id
1 'polypeptide(L)'
;MGRFIIVLLVVQICAVYSQNYRQNNYQNYHVRNAPQIPRSSGTCPDRNGRYPTDTCDGYIECNDGVPEEKTCPDGLLFNPKAGVFAFPCQYPIDVDCTGREQVQPAQETEDCPHQFGYYRMGDAQNCGQFKNCVDGRGYTFDCPEGLAFNEASYRCDWPDKVASCDAEAFLGFNCPPDARTLGLGLGQEEYRSFSYVRFIN
;
A
#
# COMPACT_ATOMS: atom_id res chain seq x y z
N MET A 1 47.26 24.39 1.99
CA MET A 1 45.78 24.31 2.06
C MET A 1 45.14 23.52 0.91
N GLY A 2 45.73 23.41 -0.29
CA GLY A 2 45.08 22.75 -1.44
C GLY A 2 44.98 21.21 -1.43
N ARG A 3 45.82 20.48 -0.69
CA ARG A 3 45.80 18.99 -0.65
C ARG A 3 44.61 18.41 0.13
N PHE A 4 44.08 19.13 1.12
CA PHE A 4 42.96 18.66 1.95
C PHE A 4 41.60 18.75 1.24
N ILE A 5 41.41 19.76 0.39
CA ILE A 5 40.16 19.98 -0.36
C ILE A 5 39.95 18.87 -1.41
N ILE A 6 41.02 18.42 -2.06
CA ILE A 6 40.98 17.37 -3.09
C ILE A 6 40.58 16.01 -2.47
N VAL A 7 41.07 15.71 -1.26
CA VAL A 7 40.72 14.45 -0.56
C VAL A 7 39.24 14.42 -0.18
N LEU A 8 38.68 15.55 0.27
CA LEU A 8 37.25 15.62 0.64
C LEU A 8 36.32 15.43 -0.57
N LEU A 9 36.67 15.99 -1.73
CA LEU A 9 35.88 15.82 -2.96
C LEU A 9 35.87 14.38 -3.47
N VAL A 10 37.01 13.68 -3.41
CA VAL A 10 37.10 12.27 -3.83
C VAL A 10 36.28 11.36 -2.91
N VAL A 11 36.30 11.59 -1.59
CA VAL A 11 35.51 10.82 -0.63
C VAL A 11 34.01 10.99 -0.85
N GLN A 12 33.55 12.22 -1.13
CA GLN A 12 32.13 12.48 -1.42
C GLN A 12 31.67 11.83 -2.72
N ILE A 13 32.48 11.88 -3.78
CA ILE A 13 32.17 11.24 -5.06
C ILE A 13 32.11 9.71 -4.90
N CYS A 14 33.04 9.11 -4.16
CA CYS A 14 33.03 7.68 -3.87
C CYS A 14 31.81 7.26 -3.02
N ALA A 15 31.40 8.07 -2.03
CA ALA A 15 30.23 7.79 -1.22
C ALA A 15 28.94 7.80 -2.06
N VAL A 16 28.76 8.84 -2.91
CA VAL A 16 27.61 8.96 -3.82
C VAL A 16 27.59 7.84 -4.86
N TYR A 17 28.75 7.46 -5.41
CA TYR A 17 28.88 6.35 -6.35
C TYR A 17 28.50 5.00 -5.69
N SER A 18 28.94 4.76 -4.45
CA SER A 18 28.61 3.53 -3.71
C SER A 18 27.12 3.41 -3.36
N GLN A 19 26.46 4.54 -3.04
CA GLN A 19 25.02 4.57 -2.74
C GLN A 19 24.17 4.34 -3.99
N ASN A 20 24.51 4.99 -5.11
CA ASN A 20 23.86 4.75 -6.40
C ASN A 20 24.05 3.31 -6.88
N TYR A 21 25.24 2.72 -6.68
CA TYR A 21 25.49 1.31 -7.00
C TYR A 21 24.61 0.36 -6.17
N ARG A 22 24.44 0.63 -4.86
CA ARG A 22 23.54 -0.16 -3.99
C ARG A 22 22.08 -0.08 -4.40
N GLN A 23 21.55 1.12 -4.67
CA GLN A 23 20.16 1.29 -5.12
C GLN A 23 19.91 0.61 -6.47
N ASN A 24 20.83 0.76 -7.43
CA ASN A 24 20.75 0.11 -8.73
C ASN A 24 20.80 -1.43 -8.64
N ASN A 25 21.56 -1.97 -7.67
CA ASN A 25 21.62 -3.42 -7.46
C ASN A 25 20.33 -3.97 -6.84
N TYR A 26 19.72 -3.25 -5.90
CA TYR A 26 18.43 -3.61 -5.30
C TYR A 26 17.31 -3.65 -6.34
N GLN A 27 17.24 -2.61 -7.18
CA GLN A 27 16.30 -2.53 -8.31
C GLN A 27 16.57 -3.67 -9.33
N ASN A 28 17.83 -3.95 -9.66
CA ASN A 28 18.18 -5.05 -10.57
C ASN A 28 17.89 -6.46 -10.01
N TYR A 29 18.02 -6.66 -8.69
CA TYR A 29 17.75 -7.96 -8.06
C TYR A 29 16.26 -8.32 -8.08
N HIS A 30 15.37 -7.34 -7.88
CA HIS A 30 13.93 -7.53 -8.01
C HIS A 30 13.49 -7.85 -9.45
N VAL A 31 14.12 -7.21 -10.45
CA VAL A 31 13.83 -7.50 -11.87
C VAL A 31 14.30 -8.90 -12.30
N ARG A 32 15.45 -9.37 -11.80
CA ARG A 32 16.03 -10.66 -12.21
C ARG A 32 15.40 -11.87 -11.54
N ASN A 33 14.84 -11.71 -10.35
CA ASN A 33 14.27 -12.80 -9.55
C ASN A 33 12.73 -12.73 -9.44
N ALA A 34 12.08 -11.89 -10.26
CA ALA A 34 10.63 -11.94 -10.40
C ALA A 34 10.23 -13.35 -10.91
N PRO A 35 9.30 -14.04 -10.22
CA PRO A 35 8.69 -15.24 -10.74
C PRO A 35 8.15 -14.92 -12.13
N GLN A 36 8.61 -15.65 -13.14
CA GLN A 36 8.11 -15.48 -14.51
C GLN A 36 6.69 -16.04 -14.52
N ILE A 37 5.69 -15.21 -14.23
CA ILE A 37 4.29 -15.54 -14.50
C ILE A 37 4.23 -15.74 -16.03
N PRO A 38 3.82 -16.93 -16.52
CA PRO A 38 3.74 -17.15 -17.95
C PRO A 38 2.80 -16.08 -18.53
N ARG A 39 3.35 -15.21 -19.38
CA ARG A 39 2.58 -14.23 -20.17
C ARG A 39 1.43 -14.98 -20.82
N SER A 40 0.19 -14.79 -20.35
CA SER A 40 -0.95 -15.50 -20.91
C SER A 40 -1.09 -15.04 -22.36
N SER A 41 -0.71 -15.88 -23.30
CA SER A 41 -0.79 -15.62 -24.74
C SER A 41 -2.23 -15.73 -25.26
N GLY A 42 -3.23 -15.33 -24.46
CA GLY A 42 -4.64 -15.56 -24.76
C GLY A 42 -4.99 -17.05 -24.94
N THR A 43 -4.24 -17.96 -24.30
CA THR A 43 -4.42 -19.42 -24.44
C THR A 43 -4.71 -20.03 -23.09
N CYS A 44 -5.62 -21.01 -23.05
CA CYS A 44 -6.01 -21.71 -21.83
C CYS A 44 -4.90 -22.65 -21.32
N PRO A 45 -4.41 -22.46 -20.07
CA PRO A 45 -3.49 -23.41 -19.45
C PRO A 45 -4.12 -24.79 -19.22
N ASP A 46 -5.38 -24.84 -18.76
CA ASP A 46 -6.18 -26.07 -18.70
C ASP A 46 -7.55 -25.88 -19.36
N ARG A 47 -8.27 -26.99 -19.53
CA ARG A 47 -9.61 -27.02 -20.14
C ARG A 47 -10.59 -26.06 -19.45
N ASN A 48 -10.55 -26.00 -18.11
CA ASN A 48 -11.43 -25.13 -17.32
C ASN A 48 -10.62 -24.43 -16.23
N GLY A 49 -10.91 -23.16 -15.97
CA GLY A 49 -10.25 -22.43 -14.89
C GLY A 49 -10.19 -20.94 -15.13
N ARG A 50 -9.61 -20.21 -14.18
CA ARG A 50 -9.34 -18.77 -14.28
C ARG A 50 -7.86 -18.52 -14.07
N TYR A 51 -7.27 -17.71 -14.94
CA TYR A 51 -5.81 -17.50 -14.96
C TYR A 51 -5.47 -16.03 -15.13
N PRO A 52 -4.38 -15.54 -14.49
CA PRO A 52 -4.00 -14.14 -14.57
C PRO A 52 -3.54 -13.76 -15.98
N THR A 53 -3.77 -12.50 -16.36
CA THR A 53 -3.13 -11.88 -17.52
C THR A 53 -1.91 -11.04 -17.10
N ASP A 54 -1.44 -10.16 -17.98
CA ASP A 54 -0.38 -9.19 -17.76
C ASP A 54 -0.79 -7.98 -16.90
N THR A 55 -2.09 -7.77 -16.68
CA THR A 55 -2.62 -6.74 -15.77
C THR A 55 -3.13 -7.37 -14.45
N CYS A 56 -3.12 -6.62 -13.35
CA CYS A 56 -3.50 -7.15 -12.04
C CYS A 56 -5.01 -7.35 -11.91
N ASP A 57 -5.79 -6.58 -12.66
CA ASP A 57 -7.24 -6.65 -12.74
C ASP A 57 -7.73 -7.58 -13.86
N GLY A 58 -6.86 -8.01 -14.77
CA GLY A 58 -7.20 -8.87 -15.90
C GLY A 58 -7.04 -10.36 -15.59
N TYR A 59 -7.92 -11.16 -16.19
CA TYR A 59 -7.86 -12.62 -16.15
C TYR A 59 -8.53 -13.23 -17.38
N ILE A 60 -8.13 -14.46 -17.71
CA ILE A 60 -8.86 -15.28 -18.67
C ILE A 60 -9.71 -16.29 -17.90
N GLU A 61 -10.95 -16.48 -18.33
CA GLU A 61 -11.79 -17.60 -17.92
C GLU A 61 -11.87 -18.61 -19.05
N CYS A 62 -11.42 -19.82 -18.77
CA CYS A 62 -11.40 -20.92 -19.71
C CYS A 62 -12.60 -21.82 -19.47
N ASN A 63 -13.38 -22.02 -20.53
CA ASN A 63 -14.48 -22.96 -20.55
C ASN A 63 -14.29 -23.92 -21.73
N ASP A 64 -14.08 -25.20 -21.43
CA ASP A 64 -13.79 -26.25 -22.41
C ASP A 64 -12.66 -25.92 -23.39
N GLY A 65 -11.63 -25.24 -22.89
CA GLY A 65 -10.44 -24.80 -23.63
C GLY A 65 -10.63 -23.51 -24.43
N VAL A 66 -11.80 -22.89 -24.35
CA VAL A 66 -12.08 -21.59 -24.96
C VAL A 66 -11.77 -20.48 -23.96
N PRO A 67 -10.77 -19.62 -24.22
CA PRO A 67 -10.44 -18.49 -23.35
C PRO A 67 -11.39 -17.33 -23.60
N GLU A 68 -11.89 -16.75 -22.52
CA GLU A 68 -12.59 -15.46 -22.53
C GLU A 68 -11.79 -14.48 -21.66
N GLU A 69 -11.33 -13.38 -22.25
CA GLU A 69 -10.71 -12.30 -21.50
C GLU A 69 -11.75 -11.54 -20.68
N LYS A 70 -11.45 -11.34 -19.40
CA LYS A 70 -12.27 -10.62 -18.46
C LYS A 70 -11.40 -9.65 -17.68
N THR A 71 -12.04 -8.60 -17.18
CA THR A 71 -11.43 -7.63 -16.28
C THR A 71 -12.29 -7.52 -15.04
N CYS A 72 -11.64 -7.42 -13.90
CA CYS A 72 -12.31 -7.15 -12.63
C CYS A 72 -12.98 -5.77 -12.66
N PRO A 73 -14.06 -5.57 -11.89
CA PRO A 73 -14.66 -4.25 -11.71
C PRO A 73 -13.64 -3.23 -11.21
N ASP A 74 -13.83 -1.96 -11.58
CA ASP A 74 -12.93 -0.87 -11.24
C ASP A 74 -12.62 -0.79 -9.74
N GLY A 75 -11.34 -0.89 -9.40
CA GLY A 75 -10.86 -0.91 -8.01
C GLY A 75 -10.74 -2.30 -7.36
N LEU A 76 -11.08 -3.38 -8.07
CA LEU A 76 -10.82 -4.76 -7.65
C LEU A 76 -9.77 -5.43 -8.55
N LEU A 77 -9.04 -6.39 -7.98
CA LEU A 77 -7.93 -7.08 -8.63
C LEU A 77 -8.19 -8.59 -8.69
N PHE A 78 -7.71 -9.25 -9.75
CA PHE A 78 -7.88 -10.69 -9.92
C PHE A 78 -7.04 -11.44 -8.88
N ASN A 79 -7.70 -12.30 -8.09
CA ASN A 79 -7.08 -13.17 -7.11
C ASN A 79 -7.00 -14.61 -7.64
N PRO A 80 -5.84 -15.11 -8.08
CA PRO A 80 -5.69 -16.47 -8.59
C PRO A 80 -5.90 -17.56 -7.52
N LYS A 81 -5.95 -17.17 -6.23
CA LYS A 81 -6.22 -18.08 -5.10
C LYS A 81 -7.70 -18.15 -4.76
N ALA A 82 -8.56 -17.37 -5.43
CA ALA A 82 -10.00 -17.47 -5.25
C ALA A 82 -10.49 -18.87 -5.61
N GLY A 83 -11.42 -19.40 -4.81
CA GLY A 83 -12.03 -20.70 -5.09
C GLY A 83 -12.78 -20.69 -6.42
N VAL A 84 -12.88 -21.86 -7.07
CA VAL A 84 -13.51 -22.02 -8.39
C VAL A 84 -14.94 -21.46 -8.45
N PHE A 85 -15.69 -21.57 -7.36
CA PHE A 85 -17.08 -21.08 -7.26
C PHE A 85 -17.21 -19.68 -6.63
N ALA A 86 -16.09 -19.07 -6.22
CA ALA A 86 -16.10 -17.74 -5.64
C ALA A 86 -15.98 -16.67 -6.73
N PHE A 87 -16.38 -15.44 -6.39
CA PHE A 87 -16.07 -14.28 -7.21
C PHE A 87 -14.54 -14.08 -7.21
N PRO A 88 -13.89 -13.95 -8.39
CA PRO A 88 -12.42 -14.02 -8.48
C PRO A 88 -11.72 -12.68 -8.19
N CYS A 89 -12.47 -11.59 -8.05
CA CYS A 89 -11.92 -10.26 -7.87
C CYS A 89 -11.98 -9.83 -6.40
N GLN A 90 -10.91 -9.25 -5.89
CA GLN A 90 -10.79 -8.87 -4.49
C GLN A 90 -10.07 -7.54 -4.31
N TYR A 91 -10.21 -6.94 -3.13
CA TYR A 91 -9.56 -5.67 -2.81
C TYR A 91 -8.02 -5.76 -2.92
N PRO A 92 -7.35 -4.65 -3.26
CA PRO A 92 -5.90 -4.63 -3.45
C PRO A 92 -5.07 -5.20 -2.30
N ILE A 93 -5.53 -5.04 -1.05
CA ILE A 93 -4.83 -5.53 0.15
C ILE A 93 -4.73 -7.06 0.23
N ASP A 94 -5.61 -7.78 -0.46
CA ASP A 94 -5.69 -9.24 -0.42
C ASP A 94 -5.03 -9.90 -1.64
N VAL A 95 -4.49 -9.10 -2.58
CA VAL A 95 -4.01 -9.57 -3.88
C VAL A 95 -2.54 -9.20 -4.09
N ASP A 96 -1.73 -10.19 -4.45
CA ASP A 96 -0.36 -9.96 -4.91
C ASP A 96 -0.36 -9.66 -6.41
N CYS A 97 0.09 -8.45 -6.75
CA CYS A 97 0.21 -7.96 -8.13
C CYS A 97 1.64 -8.00 -8.67
N THR A 98 2.60 -8.56 -7.93
CA THR A 98 4.01 -8.54 -8.33
C THR A 98 4.20 -9.10 -9.73
N GLY A 99 4.71 -8.28 -10.65
CA GLY A 99 4.94 -8.62 -12.06
C GLY A 99 3.74 -8.39 -13.00
N ARG A 100 2.64 -7.82 -12.50
CA ARG A 100 1.42 -7.48 -13.27
C ARG A 100 0.76 -6.21 -12.75
N GLU A 101 1.53 -5.22 -12.30
CA GLU A 101 1.03 -4.04 -11.57
C GLU A 101 0.11 -3.11 -12.37
N GLN A 102 -0.01 -3.32 -13.68
CA GLN A 102 -0.90 -2.53 -14.53
C GLN A 102 -2.37 -2.80 -14.20
N VAL A 103 -3.19 -1.76 -14.23
CA VAL A 103 -4.63 -1.80 -13.97
C VAL A 103 -5.36 -0.85 -14.93
N GLN A 104 -6.67 -1.04 -15.09
CA GLN A 104 -7.51 -0.12 -15.82
C GLN A 104 -7.49 1.30 -15.22
N PRO A 105 -7.77 2.33 -16.03
CA PRO A 105 -8.00 3.68 -15.52
C PRO A 105 -9.19 3.72 -14.55
N ALA A 106 -9.12 4.64 -13.59
CA ALA A 106 -10.21 4.89 -12.66
C ALA A 106 -11.51 5.27 -13.38
N GLN A 107 -12.62 4.69 -12.95
CA GLN A 107 -13.96 5.04 -13.41
C GLN A 107 -14.67 5.83 -12.30
N GLU A 108 -14.23 7.09 -12.15
CA GLU A 108 -14.69 7.99 -11.10
C GLU A 108 -16.21 8.23 -11.19
N THR A 109 -16.86 8.24 -10.01
CA THR A 109 -18.24 8.72 -9.85
C THR A 109 -18.24 10.00 -9.02
N GLU A 110 -19.42 10.58 -8.80
CA GLU A 110 -19.56 11.72 -7.88
C GLU A 110 -19.03 11.39 -6.47
N ASP A 111 -19.21 10.15 -6.01
CA ASP A 111 -18.86 9.74 -4.65
C ASP A 111 -17.48 9.09 -4.53
N CYS A 112 -16.99 8.46 -5.59
CA CYS A 112 -15.97 7.42 -5.48
C CYS A 112 -14.87 7.57 -6.54
N PRO A 113 -13.58 7.61 -6.16
CA PRO A 113 -12.47 7.63 -7.11
C PRO A 113 -12.42 6.38 -7.98
N HIS A 114 -12.63 5.20 -7.41
CA HIS A 114 -12.94 3.98 -8.15
C HIS A 114 -14.26 3.41 -7.67
N GLN A 115 -14.92 2.62 -8.52
CA GLN A 115 -16.21 2.02 -8.17
C GLN A 115 -16.16 1.14 -6.91
N PHE A 116 -15.02 0.48 -6.67
CA PHE A 116 -14.76 -0.29 -5.47
C PHE A 116 -13.50 0.19 -4.76
N GLY A 117 -13.58 0.39 -3.44
CA GLY A 117 -12.39 0.76 -2.67
C GLY A 117 -12.69 1.24 -1.26
N TYR A 118 -11.64 1.58 -0.53
CA TYR A 118 -11.72 2.27 0.74
C TYR A 118 -10.83 3.52 0.68
N TYR A 119 -11.39 4.67 1.03
CA TYR A 119 -10.74 5.96 0.88
C TYR A 119 -10.80 6.74 2.18
N ARG A 120 -9.68 7.37 2.56
CA ARG A 120 -9.66 8.30 3.69
C ARG A 120 -10.63 9.45 3.45
N MET A 121 -11.27 9.89 4.53
CA MET A 121 -12.11 11.09 4.57
C MET A 121 -11.47 12.10 5.52
N GLY A 122 -11.77 13.39 5.29
CA GLY A 122 -11.23 14.47 6.09
C GLY A 122 -9.76 14.83 5.80
N ASP A 123 -9.19 15.58 6.73
CA ASP A 123 -7.82 16.10 6.66
C ASP A 123 -6.95 15.49 7.77
N ALA A 124 -5.72 15.99 7.91
CA ALA A 124 -4.77 15.49 8.91
C ALA A 124 -5.29 15.61 10.34
N GLN A 125 -6.23 16.52 10.63
CA GLN A 125 -6.79 16.73 11.97
C GLN A 125 -8.11 15.99 12.17
N ASN A 126 -8.74 15.51 11.09
CA ASN A 126 -10.04 14.85 11.09
C ASN A 126 -9.96 13.52 10.32
N CYS A 127 -8.99 12.69 10.68
CA CYS A 127 -8.60 11.48 9.94
C CYS A 127 -9.34 10.20 10.40
N GLY A 128 -10.35 10.35 11.27
CA GLY A 128 -11.10 9.24 11.89
C GLY A 128 -12.24 8.67 11.04
N GLN A 129 -12.39 9.12 9.80
CA GLN A 129 -13.46 8.67 8.90
C GLN A 129 -12.89 8.08 7.61
N PHE A 130 -13.63 7.15 7.03
CA PHE A 130 -13.33 6.61 5.71
C PHE A 130 -14.62 6.35 4.92
N LYS A 131 -14.47 6.24 3.61
CA LYS A 131 -15.53 5.91 2.68
C LYS A 131 -15.26 4.53 2.08
N ASN A 132 -16.22 3.63 2.17
CA ASN A 132 -16.23 2.40 1.39
C ASN A 132 -17.07 2.61 0.13
N CYS A 133 -16.48 2.35 -1.02
CA CYS A 133 -17.13 2.40 -2.31
C CYS A 133 -17.50 1.00 -2.76
N VAL A 134 -18.77 0.83 -3.15
CA VAL A 134 -19.32 -0.40 -3.73
C VAL A 134 -20.16 0.01 -4.93
N ASP A 135 -19.76 -0.43 -6.12
CA ASP A 135 -20.43 -0.12 -7.38
C ASP A 135 -20.63 1.39 -7.59
N GLY A 136 -19.58 2.17 -7.29
CA GLY A 136 -19.58 3.62 -7.47
C GLY A 136 -20.36 4.41 -6.42
N ARG A 137 -20.97 3.74 -5.43
CA ARG A 137 -21.68 4.38 -4.32
C ARG A 137 -20.84 4.40 -3.05
N GLY A 138 -20.69 5.59 -2.48
CA GLY A 138 -19.93 5.81 -1.27
C GLY A 138 -20.75 5.61 0.00
N TYR A 139 -20.17 4.91 0.97
CA TYR A 139 -20.71 4.73 2.31
C TYR A 139 -19.67 5.21 3.34
N THR A 140 -20.01 6.23 4.11
CA THR A 140 -19.11 6.79 5.14
C THR A 140 -19.18 5.95 6.41
N PHE A 141 -18.02 5.71 7.00
CA PHE A 141 -17.85 5.00 8.26
C PHE A 141 -16.90 5.78 9.17
N ASP A 142 -17.20 5.73 10.47
CA ASP A 142 -16.31 6.21 11.52
C ASP A 142 -15.42 5.07 12.00
N CYS A 143 -14.14 5.36 12.19
CA CYS A 143 -13.28 4.50 12.98
C CYS A 143 -13.71 4.51 14.46
N PRO A 144 -13.39 3.45 15.23
CA PRO A 144 -13.53 3.50 16.68
C PRO A 144 -12.84 4.74 17.26
N GLU A 145 -13.37 5.24 18.38
CA GLU A 145 -12.89 6.48 19.00
C GLU A 145 -11.37 6.44 19.23
N GLY A 146 -10.69 7.50 18.79
CA GLY A 146 -9.24 7.65 18.89
C GLY A 146 -8.42 6.92 17.81
N LEU A 147 -9.06 6.25 16.85
CA LEU A 147 -8.37 5.62 15.71
C LEU A 147 -8.54 6.40 14.42
N ALA A 148 -7.52 6.32 13.57
CA ALA A 148 -7.44 6.96 12.27
C ALA A 148 -7.52 5.91 11.16
N PHE A 149 -8.13 6.24 10.02
CA PHE A 149 -8.12 5.33 8.87
C PHE A 149 -6.74 5.31 8.20
N ASN A 150 -6.12 4.13 8.17
CA ASN A 150 -4.85 3.89 7.52
C ASN A 150 -5.07 3.40 6.08
N GLU A 151 -4.82 4.27 5.10
CA GLU A 151 -4.97 3.97 3.67
C GLU A 151 -3.98 2.93 3.13
N ALA A 152 -2.87 2.67 3.84
CA ALA A 152 -1.90 1.64 3.44
C ALA A 152 -2.34 0.22 3.85
N SER A 153 -3.05 0.09 4.98
CA SER A 153 -3.55 -1.20 5.49
C SER A 153 -5.05 -1.40 5.29
N TYR A 154 -5.75 -0.35 4.84
CA TYR A 154 -7.21 -0.26 4.69
C TYR A 154 -7.98 -0.56 5.99
N ARG A 155 -7.44 -0.12 7.12
CA ARG A 155 -7.98 -0.39 8.46
C ARG A 155 -7.85 0.83 9.36
N CYS A 156 -8.68 0.88 10.40
CA CYS A 156 -8.46 1.83 11.49
C CYS A 156 -7.24 1.40 12.30
N ASP A 157 -6.29 2.30 12.47
CA ASP A 157 -5.05 2.10 13.23
C ASP A 157 -4.80 3.31 14.14
N TRP A 158 -3.76 3.22 14.94
CA TRP A 158 -3.33 4.32 15.78
C TRP A 158 -2.90 5.52 14.92
N PRO A 159 -3.31 6.76 15.25
CA PRO A 159 -2.99 7.94 14.43
C PRO A 159 -1.49 8.16 14.16
N ASP A 160 -0.61 7.74 15.08
CA ASP A 160 0.85 7.82 14.92
C ASP A 160 1.41 6.84 13.85
N LYS A 161 0.63 5.84 13.45
CA LYS A 161 0.95 4.90 12.37
C LYS A 161 0.32 5.31 11.04
N VAL A 162 -0.49 6.35 11.01
CA VAL A 162 -1.14 6.86 9.80
C VAL A 162 -0.37 8.08 9.31
N ALA A 163 0.43 7.92 8.27
CA ALA A 163 1.33 8.97 7.77
C ALA A 163 0.60 10.27 7.36
N SER A 164 -0.69 10.16 6.99
CA SER A 164 -1.54 11.28 6.60
C SER A 164 -2.33 11.89 7.75
N CYS A 165 -2.20 11.36 8.98
CA CYS A 165 -2.87 11.90 10.16
C CYS A 165 -1.88 12.59 11.11
N ASP A 166 -2.26 13.77 11.58
CA ASP A 166 -1.60 14.46 12.68
C ASP A 166 -2.22 13.95 14.00
N ALA A 167 -1.52 13.01 14.65
CA ALA A 167 -1.99 12.37 15.86
C ALA A 167 -2.27 13.36 17.01
N GLU A 168 -1.45 14.40 17.15
CA GLU A 168 -1.57 15.37 18.24
C GLU A 168 -2.79 16.26 18.02
N ALA A 169 -2.96 16.78 16.80
CA ALA A 169 -4.10 17.60 16.44
C ALA A 169 -5.42 16.80 16.46
N PHE A 170 -5.42 15.55 15.97
CA PHE A 170 -6.59 14.70 15.94
C PHE A 170 -7.07 14.30 17.34
N LEU A 171 -6.14 13.97 18.24
CA LEU A 171 -6.46 13.54 19.60
C LEU A 171 -6.54 14.70 20.60
N GLY A 172 -6.12 15.90 20.21
CA GLY A 172 -6.12 17.09 21.06
C GLY A 172 -5.12 17.05 22.21
N PHE A 173 -3.99 16.34 22.05
CA PHE A 173 -2.91 16.32 23.04
C PHE A 173 -1.54 16.43 22.38
N ASN A 174 -0.54 16.85 23.15
CA ASN A 174 0.85 16.88 22.68
C ASN A 174 1.59 15.64 23.21
N CYS A 175 2.32 14.95 22.35
CA CYS A 175 3.21 13.88 22.75
C CYS A 175 4.39 14.49 23.51
N PRO A 176 4.84 13.88 24.63
CA PRO A 176 6.08 14.29 25.25
C PRO A 176 7.25 14.10 24.26
N PRO A 177 8.27 14.97 24.32
CA PRO A 177 9.45 14.82 23.47
C PRO A 177 10.10 13.46 23.71
N ASP A 178 10.67 12.91 22.65
CA ASP A 178 11.27 11.58 22.60
C ASP A 178 12.10 11.29 23.87
N ALA A 179 11.93 10.12 24.50
CA ALA A 179 12.66 9.77 25.73
C ALA A 179 14.20 9.87 25.58
N ARG A 180 14.69 9.77 24.34
CA ARG A 180 16.10 10.01 23.96
C ARG A 180 16.55 11.45 24.16
N THR A 181 15.69 12.43 23.90
CA THR A 181 15.93 13.85 24.20
C THR A 181 15.87 14.14 25.71
N LEU A 182 15.17 13.31 26.47
CA LEU A 182 15.03 13.44 27.92
C LEU A 182 16.10 12.70 28.73
N GLY A 183 17.05 12.02 28.06
CA GLY A 183 18.13 11.28 28.73
C GLY A 183 17.65 10.09 29.57
N LEU A 184 16.39 9.67 29.38
CA LEU A 184 15.83 8.49 30.02
C LEU A 184 16.18 7.31 29.13
N GLY A 185 17.09 6.44 29.60
CA GLY A 185 17.60 5.28 28.88
C GLY A 185 16.57 4.17 28.63
N LEU A 186 15.40 4.52 28.08
CA LEU A 186 14.36 3.59 27.67
C LEU A 186 14.69 3.12 26.25
N GLY A 187 14.81 1.80 26.11
CA GLY A 187 15.11 1.14 24.85
C GLY A 187 14.03 1.44 23.80
N GLN A 188 14.47 1.48 22.55
CA GLN A 188 13.69 1.89 21.37
C GLN A 188 12.42 1.06 21.10
N GLU A 189 12.23 -0.05 21.81
CA GLU A 189 11.12 -1.00 21.58
C GLU A 189 9.96 -0.84 22.57
N GLU A 190 10.12 -0.14 23.70
CA GLU A 190 9.04 0.01 24.70
C GLU A 190 8.12 1.23 24.46
N TYR A 191 8.52 2.20 23.63
CA TYR A 191 7.70 3.39 23.37
C TYR A 191 6.52 3.14 22.43
N ARG A 192 6.41 1.92 21.85
CA ARG A 192 5.32 1.56 20.94
C ARG A 192 4.14 0.85 21.60
N SER A 193 4.19 0.61 22.92
CA SER A 193 3.17 -0.25 23.56
C SER A 193 2.61 0.19 24.92
N PHE A 194 3.08 1.23 25.60
CA PHE A 194 2.47 1.66 26.87
C PHE A 194 2.40 3.18 27.07
N SER A 195 1.17 3.70 26.94
CA SER A 195 0.43 4.46 27.96
C SER A 195 1.21 5.46 28.85
N TYR A 196 1.15 6.75 28.51
CA TYR A 196 0.65 7.77 29.45
C TYR A 196 0.38 9.09 28.70
N VAL A 197 -0.85 9.27 28.22
CA VAL A 197 -1.35 10.61 27.89
C VAL A 197 -1.45 11.35 29.23
N ARG A 198 -0.53 12.28 29.51
CA ARG A 198 -0.80 13.30 30.52
C ARG A 198 -1.79 14.26 29.90
N PHE A 199 -3.06 14.15 30.29
CA PHE A 199 -4.02 15.24 30.09
C PHE A 199 -3.45 16.47 30.78
N ILE A 200 -2.96 17.42 30.00
CA ILE A 200 -2.68 18.77 30.49
C ILE A 200 -4.03 19.48 30.38
N ASN A 201 -4.71 19.63 31.52
CA ASN A 201 -5.89 20.49 31.66
C ASN A 201 -5.60 21.91 31.18
#